data_AF-A0ABD1WGZ3-F1
#
_entry.id   AF-A0ABD1WGZ3-F1
#
_cell.length_a   1.000
_cell.length_b   1.000
_cell.length_c   1.000
_cell.angle_alpha   90.00
_cell.angle_beta   90.00
_cell.angle_gamma   90.00
#
_symmetry.space_group_name_H-M   'P 1'
#
loop_
_entity.id
_entity.type
_entity.pdbx_description
1 polymer ?
#
loop_
_entity_poly.entity_id
_entity_poly.type
_entity_poly.pdbx_seq_one_letter_code
_entity_poly.pdbx_strand_id
1 'polypeptide(L)'
;MMLVALTPSYQIAAIVMSFFLSFWNLFSGFLISRTEIPIWWRWYYWGSPVAWTIYGLVTSQVGDRTDPVEVPGLGDVPLKDYLKSFLGFEHDFLGAVAAAHVAWAVLFCFVFAYGIKYLNFQKR
;
A
#
# COMPACT_ATOMS: atom_id res chain seq x y z
N MET A 1 6.31 12.79 -9.44
CA MET A 1 5.75 13.56 -10.57
C MET A 1 4.40 14.18 -10.24
N MET A 2 3.39 13.41 -9.81
CA MET A 2 2.06 13.96 -9.43
C MET A 2 2.12 15.13 -8.42
N LEU A 3 2.75 14.95 -7.26
CA LEU A 3 2.78 16.00 -6.22
C LEU A 3 3.46 17.28 -6.69
N VAL A 4 4.54 17.17 -7.48
CA VAL A 4 5.24 18.34 -8.04
C VAL A 4 4.30 19.15 -8.95
N ALA A 5 3.44 18.47 -9.73
CA ALA A 5 2.45 19.14 -10.57
C ALA A 5 1.32 19.81 -9.77
N LEU A 6 1.09 19.40 -8.51
CA LEU A 6 0.05 19.95 -7.64
C LEU A 6 0.55 21.08 -6.72
N THR A 7 1.87 21.25 -6.59
CA THR A 7 2.46 22.23 -5.65
C THR A 7 3.24 23.32 -6.39
N PRO A 8 3.26 24.57 -5.87
CA PRO A 8 3.96 25.69 -6.52
C PRO A 8 5.50 25.56 -6.53
N SER A 9 6.08 24.79 -5.60
CA SER A 9 7.53 24.60 -5.47
C SER A 9 7.85 23.13 -5.15
N TYR A 10 9.03 22.68 -5.62
CA TYR A 10 9.55 21.34 -5.32
C TYR A 10 9.77 21.11 -3.82
N GLN A 11 10.08 22.15 -3.05
CA GLN A 11 10.28 22.04 -1.60
C GLN A 11 8.97 21.65 -0.89
N ILE A 12 7.86 22.28 -1.28
CA ILE A 12 6.54 21.95 -0.75
C ILE A 12 6.16 20.53 -1.17
N ALA A 13 6.41 20.17 -2.43
CA ALA A 13 6.19 18.80 -2.92
C ALA A 13 6.94 17.77 -2.06
N ALA A 14 8.20 18.04 -1.73
CA ALA A 14 9.03 17.16 -0.93
C ALA A 14 8.50 16.99 0.50
N ILE A 15 8.13 18.08 1.17
CA ILE A 15 7.57 18.03 2.54
C ILE A 15 6.29 17.21 2.56
N VAL A 16 5.38 17.48 1.61
CA VAL A 16 4.10 16.75 1.50
C VAL A 16 4.34 15.27 1.20
N MET A 17 5.27 14.96 0.29
CA MET A 17 5.63 13.58 -0.05
C MET A 17 6.17 12.83 1.18
N SER A 18 7.08 13.44 1.95
CA SER A 18 7.65 12.83 3.15
C SER A 18 6.57 12.48 4.18
N PHE A 19 5.59 13.37 4.39
CA PHE A 19 4.45 13.09 5.27
C PHE A 19 3.66 11.87 4.79
N PHE A 20 3.21 11.85 3.53
CA PHE A 20 2.41 10.74 3.01
C PHE A 20 3.17 9.41 2.96
N LEU A 21 4.44 9.43 2.56
CA LEU A 21 5.28 8.23 2.56
C LEU A 21 5.44 7.67 3.97
N SER A 22 5.60 8.52 4.98
CA SER A 22 5.73 8.08 6.38
C SER A 22 4.47 7.35 6.85
N PHE A 23 3.31 7.95 6.61
CA PHE A 23 2.03 7.33 6.98
C PHE A 23 1.75 6.07 6.15
N TRP A 24 2.01 6.08 4.84
CA TRP A 24 1.83 4.90 3.99
C TRP A 24 2.70 3.74 4.44
N ASN A 25 3.96 3.97 4.84
CA ASN A 25 4.82 2.93 5.36
C ASN A 25 4.33 2.40 6.72
N LEU A 26 3.95 3.29 7.64
CA LEU A 26 3.46 2.91 8.97
C LEU A 26 2.24 1.98 8.91
N PHE A 27 1.28 2.31 8.04
CA PHE A 27 0.02 1.58 7.90
C PHE A 27 -0.01 0.66 6.66
N SER A 28 1.14 0.25 6.14
CA SER A 28 1.23 -0.63 4.96
C SER A 28 0.92 -2.11 5.24
N GLY A 29 0.76 -2.51 6.51
CA GLY A 29 0.59 -3.91 6.90
C GLY A 29 1.87 -4.63 7.28
N PHE A 30 3.05 -4.00 7.13
CA PHE A 30 4.34 -4.56 7.53
C PHE A 30 4.76 -4.15 8.94
N LEU A 31 4.77 -2.84 9.24
CA LEU A 31 5.12 -2.34 10.58
C LEU A 31 4.02 -2.58 11.61
N ILE A 32 2.77 -2.37 11.18
CA ILE A 32 1.57 -2.67 11.96
C ILE A 32 0.72 -3.59 11.08
N SER A 33 0.46 -4.80 11.54
CA SER A 33 -0.33 -5.76 10.79
C SER A 33 -1.76 -5.24 10.60
N ARG A 34 -2.42 -5.59 9.48
CA ARG A 34 -3.77 -5.10 9.17
C ARG A 34 -4.80 -5.49 10.24
N THR A 35 -4.59 -6.64 10.87
CA THR A 35 -5.46 -7.22 11.91
C THR A 35 -5.41 -6.39 13.21
N GLU A 36 -4.26 -5.81 13.52
CA GLU A 36 -4.03 -4.95 14.69
C GLU A 36 -4.47 -3.49 14.50
N ILE A 37 -4.63 -3.03 13.26
CA ILE A 37 -5.12 -1.66 12.98
C ILE A 37 -6.58 -1.54 13.45
N PRO A 38 -6.91 -0.51 14.29
CA PRO A 38 -8.29 -0.25 14.71
C PRO A 38 -9.23 -0.12 13.52
N ILE A 39 -10.45 -0.66 13.65
CA ILE A 39 -11.40 -0.78 12.53
C ILE A 39 -11.65 0.57 11.85
N TRP A 40 -11.75 1.65 12.63
CA TRP A 40 -12.00 3.00 12.11
C TRP A 40 -10.80 3.62 11.36
N TRP A 41 -9.58 3.09 11.51
CA TRP A 41 -8.39 3.50 10.75
C TRP A 41 -8.09 2.56 9.56
N ARG A 42 -8.74 1.40 9.48
CA ARG A 42 -8.42 0.36 8.49
C ARG A 42 -8.68 0.79 7.05
N TRP A 43 -9.52 1.80 6.80
CA TRP A 43 -9.68 2.37 5.46
C TRP A 43 -8.39 2.98 4.92
N TYR A 44 -7.54 3.53 5.80
CA TYR A 44 -6.28 4.15 5.39
C TYR A 44 -5.29 3.13 4.84
N TYR A 45 -5.28 1.92 5.42
CA TYR A 45 -4.53 0.78 4.89
C TYR A 45 -4.91 0.52 3.42
N TRP A 46 -6.21 0.46 3.11
CA TRP A 46 -6.68 0.23 1.73
C TRP A 46 -6.47 1.45 0.80
N GLY A 47 -6.36 2.65 1.36
CA GLY A 47 -5.98 3.87 0.64
C GLY A 47 -4.47 4.04 0.39
N SER A 48 -3.64 3.12 0.90
CA SER A 48 -2.18 3.18 0.76
C SER A 48 -1.72 2.34 -0.44
N PRO A 49 -1.10 2.94 -1.49
CA PRO A 49 -0.53 2.16 -2.59
C PRO A 49 0.58 1.21 -2.10
N VAL A 50 1.30 1.58 -1.03
CA VAL A 50 2.36 0.75 -0.44
C VAL A 50 1.78 -0.52 0.18
N ALA A 51 0.58 -0.45 0.79
CA ALA A 51 -0.09 -1.62 1.35
C ALA A 51 -0.41 -2.65 0.27
N TRP A 52 -0.91 -2.20 -0.88
CA TRP A 52 -1.17 -3.07 -2.03
C TRP A 52 0.12 -3.72 -2.55
N THR A 53 1.22 -2.97 -2.64
CA THR A 53 2.52 -3.51 -3.06
C THR A 53 2.99 -4.62 -2.12
N ILE A 54 3.00 -4.39 -0.81
CA ILE A 54 3.42 -5.40 0.17
C ILE A 54 2.52 -6.63 0.12
N TYR A 55 1.20 -6.41 0.05
CA TYR A 55 0.24 -7.51 -0.10
C TYR A 55 0.58 -8.35 -1.33
N GLY A 56 0.76 -7.73 -2.49
CA GLY A 56 1.05 -8.41 -3.74
C GLY A 56 2.37 -9.16 -3.71
N LEU A 57 3.44 -8.56 -3.15
CA LEU A 57 4.73 -9.21 -3.00
C LEU A 57 4.63 -10.44 -2.09
N VAL A 58 4.08 -10.29 -0.88
CA VAL A 58 3.99 -11.41 0.08
C VAL A 58 3.12 -12.53 -0.48
N THR A 59 1.93 -12.21 -0.98
CA THR A 59 1.01 -13.25 -1.45
C THR A 59 1.45 -13.94 -2.74
N SER A 60 2.16 -13.24 -3.64
CA SER A 60 2.68 -13.85 -4.86
C SER A 60 3.89 -14.76 -4.63
N GLN A 61 4.72 -14.46 -3.62
CA GLN A 61 5.93 -15.25 -3.37
C GLN A 61 5.68 -16.44 -2.45
N VAL A 62 4.84 -16.27 -1.42
CA VAL A 62 4.68 -17.26 -0.35
C VAL A 62 3.23 -17.51 0.06
N GLY A 63 2.25 -16.82 -0.53
CA GLY A 63 0.84 -16.91 -0.13
C GLY A 63 0.17 -18.25 -0.44
N ASP A 64 0.72 -19.03 -1.38
CA ASP A 64 0.25 -20.36 -1.78
C ASP A 64 0.96 -21.51 -1.05
N ARG A 65 2.00 -21.19 -0.25
CA ARG A 65 2.81 -22.19 0.46
C ARG A 65 2.08 -22.68 1.71
N THR A 66 1.98 -23.99 1.83
CA THR A 66 1.39 -24.68 3.00
C THR A 66 2.44 -25.36 3.87
N ASP A 67 3.71 -25.14 3.58
CA ASP A 67 4.82 -25.68 4.37
C ASP A 67 4.69 -25.20 5.83
N PRO A 68 4.87 -26.10 6.82
CA PRO A 68 4.78 -25.73 8.22
C PRO A 68 5.94 -24.80 8.59
N VAL A 69 5.62 -23.78 9.39
CA VAL A 69 6.59 -22.84 9.94
C VAL A 69 6.46 -22.87 11.45
N GLU A 70 7.60 -23.00 12.13
CA GLU A 70 7.66 -22.97 13.59
C GLU A 70 7.47 -21.53 14.06
N VAL A 71 6.35 -21.27 14.75
CA VAL A 71 6.04 -19.96 15.32
C VAL A 71 6.22 -20.01 16.84
N PRO A 72 7.04 -19.12 17.43
CA PRO A 72 7.20 -19.06 18.88
C PRO A 72 5.87 -18.95 19.62
N GLY A 73 5.56 -19.92 20.48
CA GLY A 73 4.33 -19.96 21.27
C GLY A 73 3.10 -20.61 20.61
N LEU A 74 3.16 -20.90 19.29
CA LEU A 74 2.06 -21.53 18.54
C LEU A 74 2.44 -22.90 17.95
N GLY A 75 3.74 -23.20 17.84
CA GLY A 75 4.23 -24.44 17.22
C GLY A 75 4.20 -24.38 15.70
N ASP A 76 4.12 -25.54 15.06
CA ASP A 76 4.11 -25.65 13.59
C ASP A 76 2.75 -25.25 13.02
N VAL A 77 2.72 -24.16 12.24
CA VAL A 77 1.52 -23.66 11.57
C VAL A 77 1.79 -23.57 10.07
N PRO A 78 0.86 -23.99 9.19
CA PRO A 78 1.00 -23.77 7.75
C PRO A 78 1.19 -22.28 7.44
N LEU A 79 2.19 -21.95 6.61
CA LEU A 79 2.52 -20.54 6.30
C LEU A 79 1.31 -19.75 5.80
N LYS A 80 0.50 -20.32 4.91
CA LYS A 80 -0.75 -19.72 4.42
C LYS A 80 -1.70 -19.31 5.55
N ASP A 81 -1.87 -20.16 6.56
CA ASP A 81 -2.79 -19.89 7.68
C ASP A 81 -2.22 -18.82 8.61
N TYR A 82 -0.90 -18.81 8.81
CA TYR A 82 -0.21 -17.74 9.54
C TYR A 82 -0.39 -16.37 8.85
N LEU A 83 -0.14 -16.30 7.54
CA LEU A 83 -0.30 -15.09 6.74
C LEU A 83 -1.74 -14.56 6.79
N LYS A 84 -2.74 -15.45 6.74
CA LYS A 84 -4.15 -15.07 6.79
C LYS A 84 -4.59 -14.61 8.17
N SER A 85 -4.26 -15.35 9.22
CA SER A 85 -4.75 -15.10 10.59
C SER A 85 -4.03 -13.94 11.27
N PHE A 86 -2.69 -13.85 11.13
CA PHE A 86 -1.90 -12.82 11.80
C PHE A 86 -1.73 -11.56 10.95
N LEU A 87 -1.44 -11.71 9.65
CA LEU A 87 -1.14 -10.55 8.80
C LEU A 87 -2.32 -10.10 7.93
N GLY A 88 -3.32 -10.96 7.70
CA GLY A 88 -4.48 -10.68 6.87
C GLY A 88 -4.24 -10.80 5.36
N PHE A 89 -3.19 -11.52 4.96
CA PHE A 89 -2.85 -11.77 3.56
C PHE A 89 -3.52 -13.04 3.04
N GLU A 90 -4.16 -12.95 1.87
CA GLU A 90 -4.89 -14.04 1.23
C GLU A 90 -4.48 -14.14 -0.24
N HIS A 91 -3.98 -15.31 -0.64
CA HIS A 91 -3.52 -15.53 -2.01
C HIS A 91 -4.63 -15.37 -3.05
N ASP A 92 -5.86 -15.78 -2.73
CA ASP A 92 -7.02 -15.68 -3.63
C ASP A 92 -7.37 -14.21 -3.97
N PHE A 93 -6.91 -13.25 -3.15
CA PHE A 93 -7.13 -11.82 -3.37
C PHE A 93 -6.10 -11.18 -4.33
N LEU A 94 -5.09 -11.94 -4.78
CA LEU A 94 -3.99 -11.42 -5.61
C LEU A 94 -4.49 -10.77 -6.92
N GLY A 95 -5.56 -11.30 -7.51
CA GLY A 95 -6.18 -10.70 -8.70
C GLY A 95 -6.73 -9.30 -8.45
N ALA A 96 -7.37 -9.08 -7.29
CA ALA A 96 -7.85 -7.77 -6.89
C ALA A 96 -6.69 -6.81 -6.59
N VAL A 97 -5.59 -7.32 -6.01
CA VAL A 97 -4.37 -6.54 -5.75
C VAL A 97 -3.74 -6.06 -7.07
N ALA A 98 -3.68 -6.90 -8.10
CA ALA A 98 -3.19 -6.51 -9.42
C ALA A 98 -4.06 -5.40 -10.04
N ALA A 99 -5.39 -5.54 -9.96
CA ALA A 99 -6.32 -4.52 -10.43
C ALA A 99 -6.17 -3.19 -9.66
N ALA A 100 -5.95 -3.24 -8.35
CA ALA A 100 -5.73 -2.06 -7.52
C ALA A 100 -4.48 -1.28 -7.94
N HIS A 101 -3.38 -1.97 -8.30
CA HIS A 101 -2.18 -1.30 -8.81
C HIS A 101 -2.43 -0.55 -10.12
N VAL A 102 -3.16 -1.17 -11.05
CA VAL A 102 -3.55 -0.52 -12.30
C VAL A 102 -4.41 0.71 -12.02
N ALA A 103 -5.38 0.59 -11.10
CA ALA A 103 -6.23 1.71 -10.70
C ALA A 103 -5.41 2.87 -10.10
N TRP A 104 -4.43 2.59 -9.24
CA TRP A 104 -3.52 3.60 -8.69
C TRP A 104 -2.66 4.28 -9.76
N ALA A 105 -2.11 3.52 -10.71
CA ALA A 105 -1.34 4.07 -11.81
C ALA A 105 -2.19 5.03 -12.66
N VAL A 106 -3.39 4.62 -13.03
CA VAL A 106 -4.35 5.45 -13.78
C VAL A 106 -4.72 6.70 -12.99
N LEU A 107 -5.02 6.57 -11.70
CA LEU A 107 -5.35 7.71 -10.83
C LEU A 107 -4.20 8.72 -10.78
N PHE A 108 -2.96 8.27 -10.52
CA PHE A 108 -1.80 9.16 -10.47
C PHE A 108 -1.51 9.83 -11.81
N CYS A 109 -1.68 9.11 -12.92
CA CYS A 109 -1.58 9.69 -14.25
C CYS A 109 -2.64 10.75 -14.50
N PHE A 110 -3.89 10.49 -14.13
CA PHE A 110 -5.00 11.43 -14.30
C PHE A 110 -4.80 12.70 -13.46
N VAL A 111 -4.46 12.55 -12.17
CA VAL A 111 -4.21 13.69 -11.27
C VAL A 111 -3.01 14.50 -11.76
N PHE A 112 -1.95 13.84 -12.22
CA PHE A 112 -0.80 14.53 -12.82
C PHE A 112 -1.20 15.33 -14.06
N ALA A 113 -1.92 14.71 -15.02
CA ALA A 113 -2.38 15.36 -16.24
C ALA A 113 -3.32 16.54 -15.97
N TYR A 114 -4.19 16.40 -14.98
CA TYR A 114 -5.07 17.48 -14.52
C TYR A 114 -4.26 18.62 -13.88
N GLY A 115 -3.31 18.30 -12.99
CA GLY A 115 -2.45 19.27 -12.31
C GLY A 115 -1.67 20.14 -13.31
N ILE A 116 -1.01 19.54 -14.29
CA ILE A 116 -0.26 20.29 -15.31
C ILE A 116 -1.15 21.15 -16.23
N LYS A 117 -2.43 20.78 -16.41
CA LYS A 117 -3.36 21.50 -17.28
C LYS A 117 -3.94 22.73 -16.59
N TYR A 118 -4.37 22.59 -15.33
CA TYR A 118 -5.15 23.62 -14.64
C TYR A 118 -4.37 24.38 -13.58
N LEU A 119 -3.42 23.74 -12.90
CA LEU A 119 -2.62 24.35 -11.83
C LEU A 119 -1.25 24.83 -12.32
N ASN A 120 -1.02 24.86 -13.64
CA ASN A 120 0.29 25.13 -14.24
C ASN A 120 0.97 26.40 -13.71
N PHE A 121 1.87 26.22 -12.74
CA PHE A 121 2.56 27.30 -12.06
C PHE A 121 3.66 27.96 -12.91
N GLN A 122 4.02 27.38 -14.07
CA GLN A 122 5.01 27.96 -14.98
C GLN A 122 4.43 29.04 -15.91
N LYS A 123 3.09 29.16 -16.00
CA LYS A 123 2.41 30.17 -16.83
C LYS A 123 2.06 31.47 -16.07
N ARG A 124 2.47 31.59 -14.81
CA ARG A 124 2.30 32.80 -13.99
C ARG A 124 3.52 33.69 -14.05
#